data_AF-A0A377ZWQ8-F1
#
_entry.id   AF-A0A377ZWQ8-F1
#
_cell.length_a   1.000
_cell.length_b   1.000
_cell.length_c   1.000
_cell.angle_alpha   90.00
_cell.angle_beta   90.00
_cell.angle_gamma   90.00
#
_symmetry.space_group_name_H-M   'P 1'
#
loop_
_entity.id
_entity.type
_entity.pdbx_description
1 polymer ?
#
loop_
_entity_poly.entity_id
_entity_poly.type
_entity_poly.pdbx_seq_one_letter_code
_entity_poly.pdbx_strand_id
1 'polypeptide(L)' 'MERVLIVNADDFGLSKGQNYGIIEACRNGVVTSTTALVNGAAIDHAAQLSRSTPELAVVCTLC' A
#
# COMPACT_ATOMS: atom_id res chain seq x y z
N MET A 1 23.90 -16.43 5.25
CA MET A 1 22.85 -16.03 4.30
C MET A 1 21.82 -15.23 5.06
N GLU A 2 21.59 -13.98 4.69
CA GLU A 2 20.45 -13.22 5.20
C GLU A 2 19.16 -13.73 4.54
N ARG A 3 18.08 -13.73 5.32
CA ARG A 3 16.73 -14.05 4.83
C ARG A 3 16.01 -12.72 4.61
N VAL A 4 15.47 -12.52 3.42
CA VAL A 4 14.68 -11.33 3.07
C VAL A 4 13.20 -11.69 3.17
N LEU A 5 12.42 -10.84 3.85
CA LEU A 5 10.97 -10.95 3.96
C LEU A 5 10.33 -9.68 3.39
N ILE A 6 9.42 -9.86 2.44
CA ILE A 6 8.56 -8.79 1.92
C ILE A 6 7.18 -9.00 2.53
N VAL A 7 6.67 -7.96 3.19
CA VAL A 7 5.31 -7.96 3.73
C VAL A 7 4.49 -7.04 2.83
N ASN A 8 3.67 -7.65 1.98
CA ASN A 8 2.78 -6.95 1.06
C ASN A 8 1.39 -6.82 1.66
N ALA A 9 0.83 -5.61 1.64
CA ALA A 9 -0.58 -5.39 1.92
C ALA A 9 -1.36 -5.26 0.61
N ASP A 10 -2.48 -5.95 0.48
CA ASP A 10 -3.30 -5.92 -0.74
C ASP A 10 -4.34 -4.78 -0.71
N ASP A 11 -4.96 -4.52 -1.87
CA ASP A 11 -6.13 -3.65 -2.03
C ASP A 11 -5.95 -2.15 -1.73
N PHE A 12 -4.75 -1.60 -1.97
CA PHE A 12 -4.53 -0.17 -1.85
C PHE A 12 -5.30 0.59 -2.95
N GLY A 13 -6.24 1.44 -2.56
CA GLY A 13 -7.19 2.07 -3.48
C GLY A 13 -8.61 1.50 -3.42
N LEU A 14 -8.87 0.43 -2.67
CA LEU A 14 -10.22 -0.12 -2.49
C LEU A 14 -11.14 0.84 -1.73
N SER A 15 -10.69 1.34 -0.59
CA SER A 15 -11.43 2.30 0.24
C SER A 15 -10.49 3.23 1.01
N LYS A 16 -10.97 4.40 1.46
CA LYS A 16 -10.14 5.31 2.27
C LYS A 16 -9.67 4.64 3.57
N GLY A 17 -10.52 3.83 4.19
CA GLY A 17 -10.17 3.06 5.40
C GLY A 17 -9.04 2.06 5.15
N GLN A 18 -9.11 1.31 4.05
CA GLN A 18 -8.03 0.40 3.62
C GLN A 18 -6.73 1.17 3.44
N ASN A 19 -6.77 2.30 2.72
CA ASN A 19 -5.57 3.09 2.44
C ASN A 19 -4.92 3.57 3.74
N TYR A 20 -5.70 4.12 4.68
CA TYR A 20 -5.16 4.56 5.97
C TYR A 20 -4.58 3.40 6.78
N GLY A 21 -5.24 2.24 6.78
CA GLY A 21 -4.72 1.04 7.46
C GLY A 21 -3.39 0.59 6.88
N ILE A 22 -3.23 0.62 5.56
CA ILE A 22 -1.97 0.26 4.87
C ILE A 22 -0.86 1.26 5.21
N ILE A 23 -1.16 2.57 5.19
CA ILE A 23 -0.20 3.61 5.58
C ILE A 23 0.21 3.47 7.04
N GLU A 24 -0.74 3.23 7.94
CA GLU A 24 -0.47 3.00 9.36
C GLU A 24 0.41 1.76 9.58
N ALA A 25 0.10 0.65 8.89
CA ALA A 25 0.87 -0.58 8.96
C ALA A 25 2.27 -0.46 8.33
N CYS A 26 2.46 0.49 7.40
CA CYS A 26 3.77 0.80 6.83
C CYS A 26 4.61 1.66 7.80
N ARG A 27 4.00 2.71 8.38
CA ARG A 27 4.70 3.65 9.27
C ARG A 27 4.99 3.08 10.66
N ASN A 28 4.05 2.32 11.19
CA ASN A 28 4.07 1.83 12.58
C ASN A 28 4.08 0.30 12.68
N GLY A 29 4.16 -0.40 11.55
CA GLY A 29 4.13 -1.86 11.49
C GLY A 29 5.26 -2.45 10.64
N VAL A 30 4.98 -3.60 10.03
CA VAL A 30 5.96 -4.39 9.27
C VAL A 30 5.71 -4.36 7.76
N VAL A 31 4.69 -3.63 7.28
CA VAL A 31 4.35 -3.59 5.84
C VAL A 31 5.43 -2.82 5.09
N THR A 32 6.00 -3.45 4.07
CA THR A 32 7.08 -2.87 3.24
C THR A 32 6.65 -2.62 1.80
N SER A 33 5.52 -3.20 1.38
CA SER A 33 5.00 -3.04 0.03
C SER A 33 3.47 -3.14 0.01
N THR A 34 2.87 -2.63 -1.05
CA THR A 34 1.45 -2.80 -1.31
C THR A 34 1.17 -2.90 -2.80
N THR A 35 0.02 -3.48 -3.14
CA THR A 35 -0.46 -3.53 -4.51
C THR A 35 -1.71 -2.66 -4.68
N ALA A 36 -1.66 -1.75 -5.66
CA ALA A 36 -2.68 -0.78 -5.95
C ALA A 36 -3.79 -1.37 -6.82
N LEU A 37 -5.02 -1.32 -6.30
CA LEU A 37 -6.25 -1.61 -7.01
C LEU A 37 -6.61 -0.38 -7.87
N VAL A 38 -6.05 -0.30 -9.09
CA VAL A 38 -6.10 0.91 -9.93
C VAL A 38 -7.52 1.31 -10.37
N ASN A 39 -8.45 0.36 -10.43
CA ASN A 39 -9.87 0.59 -10.69
C ASN A 39 -10.69 0.80 -9.40
N GLY A 40 -10.04 0.84 -8.23
CA GLY A 40 -10.67 0.97 -6.93
C GLY A 40 -11.24 2.36 -6.67
N ALA A 41 -12.32 2.42 -5.88
CA ALA A 41 -13.07 3.64 -5.59
C ALA A 41 -12.27 4.73 -4.87
N ALA A 42 -11.13 4.39 -4.27
CA ALA A 42 -10.26 5.30 -3.53
C ALA A 42 -8.83 5.37 -4.10
N ILE A 43 -8.62 5.03 -5.37
CA ILE A 43 -7.29 5.04 -5.99
C ILE A 43 -6.62 6.41 -5.97
N ASP A 44 -7.36 7.49 -6.22
CA ASP A 44 -6.78 8.85 -6.19
C ASP A 44 -6.27 9.22 -4.79
N HIS A 45 -7.01 8.82 -3.76
CA HIS A 45 -6.61 8.97 -2.37
C HIS A 45 -5.36 8.14 -2.06
N ALA A 46 -5.28 6.90 -2.59
CA ALA A 46 -4.11 6.04 -2.46
C ALA A 46 -2.87 6.67 -3.10
N ALA A 47 -3.01 7.23 -4.32
CA ALA A 47 -1.93 7.91 -5.02
C ALA A 47 -1.42 9.16 -4.27
N GLN A 48 -2.32 9.92 -3.63
CA GLN A 48 -1.92 11.04 -2.77
C GLN A 48 -1.12 10.57 -1.55
N LEU A 49 -1.59 9.52 -0.86
CA LEU A 49 -0.93 8.98 0.32
C LEU A 49 0.44 8.35 -0.02
N SER A 50 0.54 7.65 -1.15
CA SER A 50 1.79 7.07 -1.64
C SER A 50 2.86 8.14 -1.87
N ARG A 51 2.50 9.29 -2.45
CA ARG A 51 3.44 10.42 -2.60
C ARG A 51 3.97 10.96 -1.26
N SER A 52 3.20 10.82 -0.18
CA SER A 52 3.60 11.23 1.17
C SER A 52 4.27 10.13 2.00
N THR A 53 4.46 8.94 1.41
CA THR A 53 4.98 7.74 2.09
C THR A 53 5.95 7.02 1.15
N PRO A 54 7.10 7.64 0.80
CA PRO A 54 8.05 7.11 -0.17
C PRO A 54 8.70 5.78 0.25
N GLU A 55 8.64 5.42 1.54
CA GLU A 55 9.07 4.13 2.09
C GLU A 55 8.19 2.96 1.66
N LEU A 56 6.93 3.20 1.25
CA LEU A 56 6.00 2.17 0.82
C LEU A 56 6.19 1.88 -0.66
N ALA A 57 6.69 0.69 -1.00
CA ALA A 57 6.73 0.23 -2.38
C ALA A 57 5.30 -0.02 -2.89
N VAL A 58 4.93 0.56 -4.03
CA VAL A 58 3.59 0.39 -4.63
C VAL A 58 3.73 -0.25 -6.01
N VAL A 59 3.04 -1.36 -6.24
CA VAL A 59 2.96 -2.06 -7.53
C VAL A 59 1.50 -2.16 -7.96
N CYS A 60 1.19 -2.37 -9.23
CA CYS A 60 -0.19 -2.54 -9.71
C CYS A 60 -0.74 -3.94 -9.38
N THR A 61 -1.97 -4.04 -8.85
CA THR A 61 -2.73 -5.30 -8.78
C THR A 61 -3.40 -5.56 -10.13
N LEU A 62 -3.37 -6.81 -10.60
CA LEU A 62 -4.22 -7.25 -11.72
C LEU A 62 -5.61 -7.60 -11.17
N CYS A 63 -6.63 -6.89 -11.64
CA CYS A 63 -8.03 -7.00 -11.19
C CYS A 63 -8.99 -6.73 -12.34
#